data_AF-A0A8C7DZX1-F1
#
_entry.id   AF-A0A8C7DZX1-F1
#
_cell.length_a   1.000
_cell.length_b   1.000
_cell.length_c   1.000
_cell.angle_alpha   90.00
_cell.angle_beta   90.00
_cell.angle_gamma   90.00
#
_symmetry.space_group_name_H-M   'P 1'
#
loop_
_entity.id
_entity.type
_entity.pdbx_description
1 polymer ?
#
loop_
_entity_poly.entity_id
_entity_poly.type
_entity_poly.pdbx_seq_one_letter_code
_entity_poly.pdbx_strand_id
1 'polypeptide(L)'
;LNRKQILSKLVKQNIDIVCLQEVHIKNQDKKYLEFNKLGKLHAKQSKCTDIKGRILILEIKIGQRQILLVNIYASKKNQKEFYKKLHERIVETGQKDICIVGDYNGIIETTKDYICDNKKMKKRNILPQTFFDMTEELNLIDVWRTLNPMEKQSKNRSQIRPRGHMAYQKNIKN
;
A
#
# COMPACT_ATOMS: atom_id res chain seq x y z
N LEU A 1 9.11 -18.66 1.74
CA LEU A 1 8.74 -19.09 0.37
C LEU A 1 9.91 -18.83 -0.57
N ASN A 2 10.17 -19.71 -1.52
CA ASN A 2 11.22 -19.52 -2.52
C ASN A 2 10.80 -18.43 -3.53
N ARG A 3 11.66 -17.45 -3.84
CA ARG A 3 11.38 -16.35 -4.78
C ARG A 3 10.80 -16.83 -6.11
N LYS A 4 11.36 -17.91 -6.68
CA LYS A 4 10.86 -18.49 -7.94
C LYS A 4 9.40 -18.97 -7.82
N GLN A 5 9.02 -19.51 -6.67
CA GLN A 5 7.64 -19.97 -6.43
C GLN A 5 6.66 -18.78 -6.34
N ILE A 6 7.07 -17.66 -5.71
CA ILE A 6 6.25 -16.45 -5.62
C ILE A 6 6.03 -15.86 -7.02
N LEU A 7 7.11 -15.65 -7.76
CA LEU A 7 7.03 -15.09 -9.12
C LEU A 7 6.22 -15.99 -10.05
N SER A 8 6.38 -17.32 -9.94
CA SER A 8 5.60 -18.28 -10.73
C SER A 8 4.11 -18.28 -10.38
N LYS A 9 3.74 -17.98 -9.12
CA LYS A 9 2.33 -17.81 -8.73
C LYS A 9 1.76 -16.52 -9.28
N LEU A 10 2.52 -15.42 -9.23
CA LEU A 10 2.10 -14.12 -9.75
C LEU A 10 1.85 -14.17 -11.26
N VAL A 11 2.68 -14.87 -12.04
CA VAL A 11 2.47 -15.05 -13.50
C VAL A 11 1.15 -15.74 -13.83
N LYS A 12 0.65 -16.61 -12.94
CA LYS A 12 -0.63 -17.29 -13.15
C LYS A 12 -1.84 -16.42 -12.84
N GLN A 13 -1.62 -15.24 -12.25
CA GLN A 13 -2.68 -14.31 -11.94
C GLN A 13 -2.81 -13.31 -13.09
N ASN A 14 -4.04 -13.04 -13.54
CA ASN A 14 -4.32 -12.06 -14.57
C ASN A 14 -4.30 -10.64 -13.96
N ILE A 15 -3.10 -10.16 -13.60
CA ILE A 15 -2.88 -8.90 -12.88
C ILE A 15 -1.98 -8.00 -13.71
N ASP A 16 -2.40 -6.74 -13.89
CA ASP A 16 -1.64 -5.74 -14.64
C ASP A 16 -0.49 -5.12 -13.83
N ILE A 17 -0.68 -4.95 -12.52
CA ILE A 17 0.27 -4.25 -11.63
C ILE A 17 0.48 -5.05 -10.35
N VAL A 18 1.74 -5.38 -10.06
CA VAL A 18 2.16 -6.03 -8.82
C VAL A 18 3.07 -5.10 -8.03
N CYS A 19 2.70 -4.83 -6.77
CA CYS A 19 3.53 -4.09 -5.83
C CYS A 19 4.15 -5.04 -4.81
N LEU A 20 5.46 -4.96 -4.61
CA LEU A 20 6.21 -5.79 -3.67
C LEU A 20 6.82 -4.91 -2.57
N GLN A 21 6.83 -5.41 -1.34
CA GLN A 21 7.49 -4.82 -0.17
C GLN A 21 8.42 -5.85 0.47
N GLU A 22 9.30 -5.41 1.38
CA GLU A 22 10.24 -6.28 2.12
C GLU A 22 11.08 -7.21 1.23
N VAL A 23 11.49 -6.72 0.05
CA VAL A 23 12.19 -7.58 -0.91
C VAL A 23 13.60 -7.97 -0.44
N HIS A 24 14.15 -7.20 0.52
CA HIS A 24 15.46 -7.41 1.16
C HIS A 24 16.58 -7.68 0.15
N ILE A 25 16.56 -6.97 -0.98
CA ILE A 25 17.59 -7.02 -2.01
C ILE A 25 18.36 -5.69 -1.99
N LYS A 26 19.69 -5.76 -1.89
CA LYS A 26 20.58 -4.60 -2.00
C LYS A 26 20.53 -4.06 -3.43
N ASN A 27 20.78 -2.76 -3.60
CA ASN A 27 20.74 -2.14 -4.93
C ASN A 27 21.72 -2.80 -5.94
N GLN A 28 22.90 -3.24 -5.48
CA GLN A 28 23.88 -4.00 -6.27
C GLN A 28 23.33 -5.33 -6.84
N ASP A 29 22.29 -5.88 -6.20
CA ASP A 29 21.69 -7.17 -6.48
C ASP A 29 20.34 -7.03 -7.21
N LYS A 30 20.03 -5.83 -7.71
CA LYS A 30 18.77 -5.51 -8.39
C LYS A 30 18.45 -6.41 -9.59
N LYS A 31 19.47 -6.97 -10.26
CA LYS A 31 19.32 -7.95 -11.35
C LYS A 31 18.45 -9.16 -10.98
N TYR A 32 18.38 -9.52 -9.70
CA TYR A 32 17.53 -10.64 -9.23
C TYR A 32 16.05 -10.28 -9.11
N LEU A 33 15.69 -9.00 -9.29
CA LEU A 33 14.31 -8.53 -9.39
C LEU A 33 13.78 -8.60 -10.82
N GLU A 34 14.65 -8.78 -11.80
CA GLU A 34 14.25 -8.91 -13.19
C GLU A 34 13.70 -10.32 -13.44
N PHE A 35 12.43 -10.37 -13.84
CA PHE A 35 11.77 -11.62 -14.20
C PHE A 35 11.00 -11.42 -15.48
N ASN A 36 11.56 -11.88 -16.59
CA ASN A 36 11.07 -11.61 -17.95
C ASN A 36 9.59 -11.97 -18.17
N LYS A 37 9.04 -12.90 -17.39
CA LYS A 37 7.62 -13.32 -17.47
C LYS A 37 6.63 -12.39 -16.74
N LEU A 38 7.09 -11.50 -15.87
CA LEU A 38 6.27 -10.54 -15.12
C LEU A 38 6.25 -9.14 -15.75
N GLY A 39 6.87 -8.98 -16.92
CA GLY A 39 6.94 -7.70 -17.61
C GLY A 39 8.04 -6.76 -17.10
N LYS A 40 7.89 -5.46 -17.37
CA LYS A 40 8.92 -4.45 -17.12
C LYS A 40 8.95 -4.03 -15.65
N LEU A 41 10.10 -4.17 -15.00
CA LEU A 41 10.31 -3.70 -13.63
C LEU A 41 10.54 -2.18 -13.60
N HIS A 42 9.65 -1.42 -12.96
CA HIS A 42 9.76 0.04 -12.83
C HIS A 42 10.45 0.53 -11.55
N ALA A 43 11.32 -0.28 -10.94
CA ALA A 43 12.01 0.05 -9.69
C ALA A 43 13.10 1.14 -9.81
N LYS A 44 13.28 1.80 -10.98
CA LYS A 44 14.36 2.78 -11.22
C LYS A 44 13.87 4.17 -11.66
N GLN A 45 12.63 4.30 -12.14
CA GLN A 45 12.06 5.57 -12.64
C GLN A 45 11.12 6.22 -11.61
N SER A 46 11.38 5.96 -10.33
CA SER A 46 10.63 6.59 -9.24
C SER A 46 10.97 8.07 -9.18
N LYS A 47 9.96 8.94 -9.28
CA LYS A 47 10.13 10.40 -9.13
C LYS A 47 10.62 10.76 -7.72
N CYS A 48 10.24 9.95 -6.74
CA CYS A 48 10.63 10.13 -5.34
C CYS A 48 10.75 8.76 -4.65
N THR A 49 11.93 8.46 -4.10
CA THR A 49 12.10 7.45 -3.05
C THR A 49 12.60 8.14 -1.80
N ASP A 50 12.08 7.76 -0.63
CA ASP A 50 12.71 8.19 0.62
C ASP A 50 14.05 7.48 0.79
N ILE A 51 14.95 8.04 1.62
CA ILE A 51 16.32 7.52 1.85
C ILE A 51 16.30 6.03 2.28
N LYS A 52 15.18 5.53 2.81
CA LYS A 52 15.01 4.16 3.29
C LYS A 52 14.29 3.23 2.31
N GLY A 53 13.89 3.70 1.11
CA GLY A 53 13.26 2.87 0.07
C GLY A 53 11.86 2.35 0.42
N ARG A 54 11.13 3.09 1.25
CA ARG A 54 9.80 2.79 1.79
C ARG A 54 8.67 3.50 1.07
N ILE A 55 8.97 4.53 0.29
CA ILE A 55 8.00 5.22 -0.56
C ILE A 55 8.47 5.08 -2.00
N LEU A 56 7.60 4.59 -2.87
CA LEU A 56 7.80 4.51 -4.31
C LEU A 56 6.63 5.20 -5.00
N ILE A 57 6.88 6.34 -5.64
CA ILE A 57 5.88 7.09 -6.39
C ILE A 57 6.15 6.94 -7.90
N LEU A 58 5.13 6.51 -8.64
CA LEU A 58 5.15 6.30 -10.07
C LEU A 58 3.93 6.95 -10.71
N GLU A 59 4.15 7.76 -11.73
CA GLU A 59 3.09 8.21 -12.64
C GLU A 59 2.91 7.14 -13.71
N ILE A 60 1.72 6.55 -13.77
CA ILE A 60 1.38 5.49 -14.73
C ILE A 60 0.19 5.95 -15.58
N LYS A 61 0.09 5.40 -16.79
CA LYS A 61 -1.05 5.63 -17.68
C LYS A 61 -1.76 4.31 -17.94
N ILE A 62 -3.04 4.25 -17.59
CA ILE A 62 -3.92 3.10 -17.88
C ILE A 62 -5.02 3.61 -18.81
N GLY A 63 -4.97 3.17 -20.07
CA GLY A 63 -5.83 3.71 -21.13
C GLY A 63 -5.59 5.22 -21.33
N GLN A 64 -6.63 6.02 -21.13
CA GLN A 64 -6.56 7.49 -21.23
C GLN A 64 -6.33 8.18 -19.88
N ARG A 65 -6.33 7.44 -18.76
CA ARG A 65 -6.19 8.01 -17.41
C ARG A 65 -4.73 8.01 -16.97
N GLN A 66 -4.28 9.14 -16.44
CA GLN A 66 -3.01 9.24 -15.71
C GLN A 66 -3.29 9.01 -14.23
N ILE A 67 -2.56 8.09 -13.60
CA ILE A 67 -2.75 7.70 -12.21
C ILE A 67 -1.40 7.81 -11.51
N LEU A 68 -1.40 8.42 -10.32
CA LEU A 68 -0.29 8.39 -9.40
C LEU A 68 -0.36 7.12 -8.55
N LEU A 69 0.46 6.12 -8.89
CA LEU A 69 0.62 4.90 -8.11
C LEU A 69 1.69 5.11 -7.03
N VAL A 70 1.30 4.94 -5.77
CA VAL A 70 2.15 5.13 -4.61
C VAL A 70 2.25 3.83 -3.83
N ASN A 71 3.39 3.15 -3.92
CA ASN A 71 3.67 1.94 -3.14
C ASN A 71 4.41 2.31 -1.85
N ILE A 72 3.85 1.93 -0.69
CA ILE A 72 4.41 2.26 0.62
C ILE A 72 4.77 1.04 1.47
N TYR A 73 5.75 1.23 2.33
CA TYR A 73 6.10 0.35 3.43
C TYR A 73 6.37 1.17 4.70
N ALA A 74 5.32 1.49 5.44
CA ALA A 74 5.41 2.28 6.66
C ALA A 74 6.07 1.46 7.77
N SER A 75 6.91 2.08 8.61
CA SER A 75 7.40 1.40 9.83
C SER A 75 6.46 1.58 11.01
N LYS A 76 6.48 0.66 11.98
CA LYS A 76 5.76 0.84 13.26
C LYS A 76 6.26 2.01 14.10
N LYS A 77 7.49 2.48 13.85
CA LYS A 77 8.08 3.66 14.50
C LYS A 77 7.89 4.89 13.62
N ASN A 78 7.73 6.05 14.25
CA ASN A 78 7.68 7.38 13.61
C ASN A 78 6.60 7.51 12.51
N GLN A 79 5.43 6.91 12.70
CA GLN A 79 4.36 6.94 11.68
C GLN A 79 3.86 8.35 11.39
N LYS A 80 3.76 9.22 12.40
CA LYS A 80 3.32 10.62 12.21
C LYS A 80 4.17 11.34 11.14
N GLU A 81 5.48 11.29 11.34
CA GLU A 81 6.45 11.90 10.42
C GLU A 81 6.45 11.23 9.04
N PHE A 82 6.28 9.91 9.00
CA PHE A 82 6.20 9.16 7.74
C PHE A 82 5.00 9.61 6.89
N TYR A 83 3.80 9.67 7.48
CA TYR A 83 2.59 10.06 6.75
C TYR A 83 2.55 11.55 6.41
N LYS A 84 3.12 12.41 7.26
CA LYS A 84 3.32 13.83 6.92
C LYS A 84 4.18 13.99 5.66
N LYS A 85 5.34 13.32 5.61
CA LYS A 85 6.22 13.35 4.43
C LYS A 85 5.58 12.72 3.21
N LEU A 86 4.86 11.61 3.38
CA LEU A 86 4.13 10.98 2.29
C LEU A 86 3.12 11.95 1.68
N HIS A 87 2.37 12.65 2.53
CA HIS A 87 1.39 13.64 2.12
C HIS A 87 2.03 14.78 1.31
N GLU A 88 3.08 15.40 1.84
CA GLU A 88 3.85 16.47 1.15
C GLU A 88 4.30 16.00 -0.25
N ARG A 89 4.89 14.81 -0.35
CA ARG A 89 5.37 14.26 -1.63
C ARG A 89 4.26 13.98 -2.63
N ILE A 90 3.07 13.56 -2.17
CA ILE A 90 1.93 13.33 -3.06
C ILE A 90 1.41 14.67 -3.59
N VAL A 91 1.25 15.67 -2.71
CA VAL A 91 0.78 17.01 -3.08
C VAL A 91 1.72 17.68 -4.08
N GLU A 92 3.04 17.56 -3.89
CA GLU A 92 4.06 18.06 -4.83
C GLU A 92 3.90 17.52 -6.26
N THR A 93 3.27 16.37 -6.45
CA THR A 93 3.07 15.82 -7.80
C THR A 93 1.98 16.54 -8.60
N GLY A 94 1.05 17.22 -7.93
CA GLY A 94 -0.13 17.85 -8.54
C GLY A 94 -1.13 16.87 -9.18
N GLN A 95 -0.92 15.56 -9.06
CA GLN A 95 -1.77 14.54 -9.67
C GLN A 95 -3.08 14.38 -8.90
N LYS A 96 -4.19 14.26 -9.64
CA LYS A 96 -5.53 14.18 -9.05
C LYS A 96 -5.99 12.74 -8.79
N ASP A 97 -5.67 11.85 -9.71
CA ASP A 97 -6.02 10.43 -9.61
C ASP A 97 -4.89 9.69 -8.89
N ILE A 98 -5.14 9.33 -7.64
CA ILE A 98 -4.14 8.74 -6.74
C ILE A 98 -4.57 7.34 -6.34
N CYS A 99 -3.64 6.39 -6.38
CA CYS A 99 -3.77 5.04 -5.84
C CYS A 99 -2.59 4.76 -4.91
N ILE A 100 -2.86 4.60 -3.61
CA ILE A 100 -1.85 4.22 -2.61
C ILE A 100 -2.04 2.76 -2.25
N VAL A 101 -0.96 1.97 -2.33
CA VAL A 101 -0.95 0.55 -2.00
C VAL A 101 0.25 0.22 -1.13
N GLY A 102 0.15 -0.85 -0.35
CA GLY A 102 1.29 -1.41 0.38
C GLY A 102 1.00 -1.67 1.84
N ASP A 103 2.05 -1.76 2.66
CA ASP A 103 1.94 -2.05 4.08
C ASP A 103 2.01 -0.76 4.92
N TYR A 104 0.90 -0.44 5.56
CA TYR A 104 0.70 0.73 6.41
C TYR A 104 1.15 0.45 7.85
N ASN A 105 1.42 -0.81 8.20
CA ASN A 105 1.84 -1.25 9.53
C ASN A 105 0.93 -0.71 10.66
N GLY A 106 -0.33 -0.44 10.37
CA GLY A 106 -1.31 0.13 11.28
C GLY A 106 -2.74 -0.33 10.96
N ILE A 107 -3.66 -0.02 11.86
CA ILE A 107 -5.09 -0.33 11.73
C ILE A 107 -5.92 0.96 11.72
N ILE A 108 -7.05 0.94 11.02
CA ILE A 108 -7.96 2.08 10.88
C ILE A 108 -8.90 2.13 12.09
N GLU A 109 -9.66 1.06 12.33
CA GLU A 109 -10.65 1.04 13.40
C GLU A 109 -10.66 -0.32 14.12
N THR A 110 -10.51 -0.27 15.45
CA THR A 110 -10.35 -1.47 16.28
C THR A 110 -11.58 -2.39 16.31
N THR A 111 -12.78 -1.83 16.11
CA THR A 111 -14.08 -2.50 16.27
C THR A 111 -14.55 -3.23 15.00
N LYS A 112 -14.15 -2.77 13.80
CA LYS A 112 -14.50 -3.38 12.51
C LYS A 112 -13.39 -4.26 11.93
N ASP A 113 -12.13 -3.98 12.29
CA ASP A 113 -10.98 -4.76 11.83
C ASP A 113 -10.66 -5.95 12.76
N TYR A 114 -11.28 -6.07 13.94
CA TYR A 114 -11.04 -7.20 14.85
C TYR A 114 -12.21 -7.54 15.77
N ILE A 115 -12.52 -8.83 15.89
CA ILE A 115 -13.29 -9.38 17.02
C ILE A 115 -12.28 -9.89 18.07
N CYS A 116 -12.18 -9.23 19.23
CA CYS A 116 -11.35 -9.73 20.34
C CYS A 116 -11.82 -9.30 21.73
N ASP A 117 -11.62 -10.19 22.72
CA ASP A 117 -11.94 -9.96 24.13
C ASP A 117 -11.22 -8.73 24.72
N ASN A 118 -11.97 -7.95 25.50
CA ASN A 118 -11.67 -6.59 25.99
C ASN A 118 -10.29 -6.39 26.66
N LYS A 119 -9.59 -7.45 27.09
CA LYS A 119 -8.31 -7.37 27.82
C LYS A 119 -7.07 -7.08 26.92
N LYS A 120 -7.17 -7.17 25.58
CA LYS A 120 -6.03 -6.98 24.64
C LYS A 120 -6.06 -5.67 23.82
N MET A 121 -7.00 -4.76 24.08
CA MET A 121 -7.19 -3.52 23.31
C MET A 121 -5.97 -2.57 23.36
N LYS A 122 -5.20 -2.58 24.45
CA LYS A 122 -4.19 -1.54 24.74
C LYS A 122 -2.86 -1.62 23.96
N LYS A 123 -2.69 -2.53 22.99
CA LYS A 123 -1.38 -2.77 22.32
C LYS A 123 -1.42 -2.81 20.78
N ARG A 124 -2.39 -2.16 20.13
CA ARG A 124 -2.43 -2.13 18.65
C ARG A 124 -2.06 -0.76 18.10
N ASN A 125 -1.29 -0.79 17.03
CA ASN A 125 -0.80 0.40 16.36
C ASN A 125 -1.91 0.97 15.46
N ILE A 126 -2.74 1.86 16.02
CA ILE A 126 -3.72 2.62 15.26
C ILE A 126 -2.97 3.65 14.41
N LEU A 127 -3.43 3.86 13.18
CA LEU A 127 -2.81 4.87 12.31
C LEU A 127 -2.89 6.26 12.93
N PRO A 128 -1.87 7.11 12.75
CA PRO A 128 -1.83 8.43 13.36
C PRO A 128 -2.85 9.38 12.72
N GLN A 129 -3.20 10.46 13.42
CA GLN A 129 -4.07 11.52 12.88
C GLN A 129 -3.58 12.06 11.52
N THR A 130 -2.27 12.23 11.36
CA THR A 130 -1.65 12.67 10.10
C THR A 130 -1.98 11.77 8.90
N PHE A 131 -2.27 10.49 9.12
CA PHE A 131 -2.75 9.59 8.07
C PHE A 131 -4.20 9.91 7.69
N PHE A 132 -5.06 10.12 8.67
CA PHE A 132 -6.47 10.44 8.46
C PHE A 132 -6.64 11.80 7.77
N ASP A 133 -5.91 12.82 8.23
CA ASP A 133 -5.89 14.16 7.63
C ASP A 133 -5.49 14.07 6.15
N MET A 134 -4.42 13.33 5.84
CA MET A 134 -3.98 13.08 4.46
C MET A 134 -5.07 12.40 3.63
N THR A 135 -5.71 11.35 4.15
CA THR A 135 -6.76 10.65 3.39
C THR A 135 -8.00 11.51 3.16
N GLU A 136 -8.34 12.38 4.10
CA GLU A 136 -9.46 13.30 3.98
C GLU A 136 -9.17 14.39 2.95
N GLU A 137 -8.02 15.07 3.06
CA GLU A 137 -7.61 16.13 2.13
C GLU A 137 -7.46 15.60 0.70
N LEU A 138 -6.84 14.43 0.54
CA LEU A 138 -6.71 13.77 -0.76
C LEU A 138 -8.01 13.09 -1.20
N ASN A 139 -9.10 13.12 -0.41
CA ASN A 139 -10.38 12.45 -0.67
C ASN A 139 -10.19 10.99 -1.11
N LEU A 140 -9.43 10.22 -0.31
CA LEU A 140 -9.12 8.82 -0.56
C LEU A 140 -10.10 7.91 0.20
N ILE A 141 -10.53 6.84 -0.46
CA ILE A 141 -11.36 5.79 0.13
C ILE A 141 -10.57 4.50 0.29
N ASP A 142 -10.83 3.77 1.36
CA ASP A 142 -10.35 2.39 1.53
C ASP A 142 -11.11 1.47 0.57
N VAL A 143 -10.44 1.01 -0.49
CA VAL A 143 -11.04 0.19 -1.55
C VAL A 143 -11.65 -1.09 -0.99
N TRP A 144 -10.96 -1.74 -0.06
CA TRP A 144 -11.45 -3.01 0.50
C TRP A 144 -12.70 -2.78 1.35
N ARG A 145 -12.72 -1.71 2.17
CA ARG A 145 -13.86 -1.41 3.03
C ARG A 145 -15.08 -0.95 2.26
N THR A 146 -14.88 -0.24 1.14
CA THR A 146 -15.97 0.14 0.22
C THR A 146 -16.63 -1.09 -0.41
N LEU A 147 -15.84 -2.10 -0.81
CA LEU A 147 -16.36 -3.34 -1.40
C LEU A 147 -16.94 -4.30 -0.34
N ASN A 148 -16.47 -4.22 0.91
CA ASN A 148 -16.85 -5.13 2.00
C ASN A 148 -17.35 -4.35 3.24
N PRO A 149 -18.45 -3.59 3.12
CA PRO A 149 -18.89 -2.66 4.17
C PRO A 149 -19.34 -3.37 5.45
N MET A 150 -19.95 -4.55 5.31
CA MET A 150 -20.52 -5.33 6.41
C MET A 150 -19.58 -6.41 6.96
N GLU A 151 -18.45 -6.65 6.30
CA GLU A 151 -17.51 -7.68 6.73
C GLU A 151 -16.71 -7.24 7.95
N LYS A 152 -16.94 -7.92 9.08
CA LYS A 152 -16.02 -7.89 10.21
C LYS A 152 -14.86 -8.81 9.87
N GLN A 153 -13.62 -8.34 10.04
CA GLN A 153 -12.45 -9.20 9.88
C GLN A 153 -12.50 -10.34 10.92
N SER A 154 -12.86 -11.55 10.47
CA SER A 154 -12.87 -12.76 11.29
C SER A 154 -11.48 -13.39 11.33
N LYS A 155 -11.23 -14.37 12.20
CA LYS A 155 -9.88 -14.95 12.45
C LYS A 155 -9.38 -15.93 11.35
N ASN A 156 -10.15 -16.17 10.29
CA ASN A 156 -9.81 -17.15 9.24
C ASN A 156 -8.94 -16.60 8.10
N ARG A 157 -7.68 -17.03 8.04
CA ARG A 157 -6.60 -16.51 7.15
C ARG A 157 -6.85 -16.56 5.64
N SER A 158 -7.89 -17.24 5.16
CA SER A 158 -8.16 -17.42 3.73
C SER A 158 -8.98 -16.30 3.08
N GLN A 159 -9.66 -15.46 3.86
CA GLN A 159 -10.55 -14.39 3.36
C GLN A 159 -10.23 -13.00 3.95
N ILE A 160 -9.18 -12.87 4.77
CA ILE A 160 -8.84 -11.62 5.47
C ILE A 160 -7.93 -10.75 4.61
N ARG A 161 -8.24 -9.45 4.52
CA ARG A 161 -7.29 -8.39 4.18
C ARG A 161 -5.97 -8.61 4.94
N PRO A 162 -4.83 -8.88 4.27
CA PRO A 162 -3.57 -9.10 4.97
C PRO A 162 -3.27 -7.91 5.89
N ARG A 163 -2.92 -8.18 7.15
CA ARG A 163 -2.80 -7.13 8.18
C ARG A 163 -1.85 -6.03 7.70
N GLY A 164 -2.28 -4.78 7.83
CA GLY A 164 -1.51 -3.61 7.39
C GLY A 164 -1.49 -3.38 5.88
N HIS A 165 -1.89 -4.35 5.05
CA HIS A 165 -1.88 -4.20 3.60
C HIS A 165 -3.19 -3.57 3.13
N MET A 166 -3.08 -2.37 2.58
CA MET A 166 -4.24 -1.54 2.24
C MET A 166 -4.08 -0.96 0.85
N ALA A 167 -5.22 -0.70 0.21
CA ALA A 167 -5.31 0.03 -1.04
C ALA A 167 -6.29 1.18 -0.83
N TYR A 168 -5.81 2.39 -1.10
CA TYR A 168 -6.60 3.62 -1.07
C TYR A 168 -6.63 4.22 -2.46
N GLN A 169 -7.80 4.69 -2.88
CA GLN A 169 -7.98 5.32 -4.18
C GLN A 169 -8.75 6.62 -4.01
N LYS A 170 -8.47 7.60 -4.87
CA LYS A 170 -9.30 8.81 -4.99
C LYS A 170 -10.77 8.43 -5.14
N ASN A 171 -11.61 9.06 -4.33
CA ASN A 171 -13.05 8.91 -4.42
C ASN A 171 -13.55 9.60 -5.68
N ILE A 172 -13.94 8.82 -6.68
CA ILE A 172 -14.61 9.31 -7.88
C ILE A 172 -16.11 9.19 -7.59
N LYS A 173 -16.62 10.06 -6.71
CA LYS A 173 -18.07 10.31 -6.70
C LYS A 173 -18.34 11.20 -7.91
N ASN A 174 -19.12 10.67 -8.85
CA ASN A 174 -19.68 11.42 -9.96
C ASN A 174 -20.41 12.68 -9.46
#